data_AF-M5C073-F1
#
_entry.id   AF-M5C073-F1
#
_cell.length_a   1.000
_cell.length_b   1.000
_cell.length_c   1.000
_cell.angle_alpha   90.00
_cell.angle_beta   90.00
_cell.angle_gamma   90.00
#
_symmetry.space_group_name_H-M   'P 1'
#
loop_
_entity.id
_entity.type
_entity.pdbx_description
1 polymer ?
#
loop_
_entity_poly.entity_id
_entity_poly.type
_entity_poly.pdbx_seq_one_letter_code
_entity_poly.pdbx_strand_id
1 'polypeptide(L)'
;MANIVREIKGTQDEIQSVIEKNLPDALRQLPGWEVAWGPVVWKHRYHRYNNTTGPDHVFFVARHPNLALSKGDEKETYVFAVAGSVTRYNWVVNNARVDTVVDFHEWLKQGITTPPRPVISPDPDPKNVHCYISLGTALGVHRLCAVTPPSSAVKPGVELPSYWAGFPESPNTRVIITGHSLGAALASTLALGLLESRAFSKFLPSNILVYPTAGPAIGNLEFAKLFCNRFPKIPGPGYQVWNCMLVNLRDPVSQAWCTSAKVSPKQNLNNIPFLYGDPIPEIVLGVKMGRILANYSSIIYTPIQAVWFEGAPPASPPTTRKQFLDIVWEQHSEEFLKLLKVKSAQVQVLSGEKMGLQTMSTMEITCCEPVIAELLVQTETQQDEGDVSGDYEHVQALSGGLTD
;
A
#
# COMPACT_ATOMS: atom_id res chain seq x y z
N MET A 1 -11.75 -5.17 -3.03
CA MET A 1 -12.25 -6.38 -2.36
C MET A 1 -11.44 -6.78 -1.11
N ALA A 2 -10.13 -6.52 -0.99
CA ALA A 2 -9.42 -6.82 0.26
C ALA A 2 -9.95 -6.01 1.49
N ASN A 3 -10.55 -4.83 1.26
CA ASN A 3 -11.19 -4.00 2.29
C ASN A 3 -12.60 -4.46 2.73
N ILE A 4 -13.09 -5.63 2.31
CA ILE A 4 -14.50 -6.02 2.47
C ILE A 4 -14.96 -6.17 3.92
N VAL A 5 -14.02 -6.47 4.82
CA VAL A 5 -14.24 -6.56 6.26
C VAL A 5 -13.55 -5.44 7.03
N ARG A 6 -13.11 -4.38 6.33
CA ARG A 6 -12.37 -3.26 6.90
C ARG A 6 -13.12 -2.66 8.09
N GLU A 7 -14.40 -2.40 7.92
CA GLU A 7 -15.21 -1.68 8.91
C GLU A 7 -15.75 -2.58 10.03
N ILE A 8 -15.44 -3.89 10.00
CA ILE A 8 -15.99 -4.87 10.93
C ILE A 8 -15.07 -4.98 12.14
N LYS A 9 -15.62 -4.74 13.33
CA LYS A 9 -14.93 -4.98 14.61
C LYS A 9 -15.14 -6.43 15.04
N GLY A 10 -14.10 -7.01 15.62
CA GLY A 10 -14.15 -8.37 16.13
C GLY A 10 -12.75 -8.95 16.31
N THR A 11 -12.69 -10.13 16.92
CA THR A 11 -11.49 -10.95 16.98
C THR A 11 -11.03 -11.36 15.58
N GLN A 12 -9.79 -11.82 15.47
CA GLN A 12 -9.25 -12.30 14.20
C GLN A 12 -10.11 -13.41 13.59
N ASP A 13 -10.52 -14.38 14.41
CA ASP A 13 -11.29 -15.55 13.96
C ASP A 13 -12.71 -15.17 13.51
N GLU A 14 -13.35 -14.21 14.19
CA GLU A 14 -14.66 -13.68 13.77
C GLU A 14 -14.56 -12.98 12.42
N ILE A 15 -13.58 -12.08 12.25
CA ILE A 15 -13.37 -11.34 11.00
C ILE A 15 -12.94 -12.29 9.87
N GLN A 16 -12.10 -13.29 10.17
CA GLN A 16 -11.69 -14.35 9.24
C GLN A 16 -12.92 -15.12 8.73
N SER A 17 -13.81 -15.54 9.63
CA SER A 17 -15.04 -16.26 9.27
C SER A 17 -15.95 -15.43 8.36
N VAL A 18 -16.03 -14.12 8.63
CA VAL A 18 -16.83 -13.20 7.80
C VAL A 18 -16.24 -13.08 6.40
N ILE A 19 -14.93 -12.88 6.25
CA ILE A 19 -14.33 -12.73 4.92
C ILE A 19 -14.36 -14.03 4.12
N GLU A 20 -14.15 -15.19 4.74
CA GLU A 20 -14.22 -16.49 4.05
C GLU A 20 -15.62 -16.75 3.48
N LYS A 21 -16.66 -16.31 4.17
CA LYS A 21 -18.04 -16.39 3.69
C LYS A 21 -18.31 -15.43 2.54
N ASN A 22 -17.81 -14.20 2.67
CA ASN A 22 -18.27 -13.08 1.87
C ASN A 22 -17.40 -12.82 0.61
N LEU A 23 -16.10 -13.10 0.68
CA LEU A 23 -15.19 -12.90 -0.45
C LEU A 23 -15.54 -13.74 -1.69
N PRO A 24 -15.90 -15.04 -1.59
CA PRO A 24 -16.34 -15.81 -2.75
C PRO A 24 -17.57 -15.19 -3.42
N ASP A 25 -18.52 -14.67 -2.65
CA ASP A 25 -19.74 -14.03 -3.18
C ASP A 25 -19.43 -12.71 -3.89
N ALA A 26 -18.48 -11.94 -3.35
CA ALA A 26 -17.99 -10.73 -3.98
C ALA A 26 -17.27 -11.04 -5.30
N LEU A 27 -16.39 -12.05 -5.32
CA LEU A 27 -15.68 -12.46 -6.53
C LEU A 27 -16.63 -13.02 -7.58
N ARG A 28 -17.69 -13.75 -7.21
CA ARG A 28 -18.70 -14.27 -8.16
C ARG A 28 -19.46 -13.19 -8.92
N GLN A 29 -19.47 -11.94 -8.45
CA GLN A 29 -20.02 -10.81 -9.20
C GLN A 29 -19.12 -10.37 -10.37
N LEU A 30 -17.88 -10.85 -10.39
CA LEU A 30 -16.92 -10.73 -11.49
C LEU A 30 -16.78 -12.12 -12.14
N PRO A 31 -17.41 -12.39 -13.29
CA PRO A 31 -17.37 -13.71 -13.91
C PRO A 31 -15.93 -14.24 -14.06
N GLY A 32 -15.73 -15.52 -13.74
CA GLY A 32 -14.45 -16.21 -13.91
C GLY A 32 -13.47 -16.08 -12.75
N TRP A 33 -13.77 -15.31 -11.70
CA TRP A 33 -12.88 -15.14 -10.55
C TRP A 33 -13.18 -16.12 -9.40
N GLU A 34 -12.13 -16.72 -8.85
CA GLU A 34 -12.19 -17.59 -7.66
C GLU A 34 -11.03 -17.29 -6.69
N VAL A 35 -11.17 -17.68 -5.41
CA VAL A 35 -10.06 -17.62 -4.45
C VAL A 35 -9.11 -18.80 -4.70
N ALA A 36 -7.81 -18.52 -4.84
CA ALA A 36 -6.78 -19.51 -5.11
C ALA A 36 -5.80 -19.74 -3.93
N TRP A 37 -5.73 -18.78 -3.01
CA TRP A 37 -4.97 -18.86 -1.75
C TRP A 37 -5.54 -17.85 -0.75
N GLY A 38 -5.66 -18.22 0.52
CA GLY A 38 -6.30 -17.39 1.54
C GLY A 38 -7.84 -17.48 1.53
N PRO A 39 -8.57 -16.43 1.94
CA PRO A 39 -8.05 -15.16 2.49
C PRO A 39 -7.37 -15.33 3.84
N VAL A 40 -6.54 -14.36 4.20
CA VAL A 40 -5.86 -14.27 5.48
C VAL A 40 -6.19 -12.94 6.13
N VAL A 41 -6.71 -13.01 7.36
CA VAL A 41 -6.87 -11.88 8.25
C VAL A 41 -5.76 -11.93 9.28
N TRP A 42 -5.01 -10.85 9.39
CA TRP A 42 -4.03 -10.68 10.44
C TRP A 42 -4.43 -9.53 11.36
N LYS A 43 -4.38 -9.79 12.67
CA LYS A 43 -4.52 -8.78 13.72
C LYS A 43 -3.37 -8.92 14.71
N HIS A 44 -2.89 -7.78 15.18
CA HIS A 44 -1.94 -7.77 16.27
C HIS A 44 -2.61 -8.18 17.58
N ARG A 45 -1.97 -9.10 18.29
CA ARG A 45 -2.42 -9.64 19.58
C ARG A 45 -2.12 -8.66 20.73
N TYR A 46 -2.55 -7.40 20.64
CA TYR A 46 -2.60 -6.55 21.83
C TYR A 46 -3.93 -6.75 22.53
N HIS A 47 -3.90 -7.53 23.62
CA HIS A 47 -5.07 -8.12 24.28
C HIS A 47 -6.16 -7.13 24.74
N ARG A 48 -5.89 -5.83 24.87
CA ARG A 48 -6.89 -4.84 25.33
C ARG A 48 -7.89 -4.36 24.26
N TYR A 49 -7.62 -4.57 22.97
CA TYR A 49 -8.44 -4.02 21.87
C TYR A 49 -8.76 -5.03 20.76
N ASN A 50 -8.57 -6.32 21.04
CA ASN A 50 -8.66 -7.36 20.02
C ASN A 50 -10.06 -7.46 19.39
N ASN A 51 -11.13 -7.22 20.14
CA ASN A 51 -12.52 -7.28 19.64
C ASN A 51 -13.15 -5.91 19.30
N THR A 52 -12.47 -4.80 19.60
CA THR A 52 -12.98 -3.43 19.36
C THR A 52 -12.39 -2.76 18.13
N THR A 53 -11.51 -3.47 17.42
CA THR A 53 -10.81 -2.98 16.23
C THR A 53 -11.07 -3.88 15.03
N GLY A 54 -10.78 -3.38 13.84
CA GLY A 54 -10.86 -4.14 12.59
C GLY A 54 -9.57 -4.91 12.30
N PRO A 55 -9.44 -5.53 11.12
CA PRO A 55 -8.21 -6.22 10.74
C PRO A 55 -7.03 -5.25 10.60
N ASP A 56 -5.80 -5.71 10.86
CA ASP A 56 -4.60 -4.92 10.54
C ASP A 56 -4.21 -5.13 9.07
N HIS A 57 -4.26 -6.38 8.61
CA HIS A 57 -4.07 -6.76 7.21
C HIS A 57 -5.13 -7.76 6.78
N VAL A 58 -5.57 -7.64 5.53
CA VAL A 58 -6.37 -8.63 4.83
C VAL A 58 -5.74 -8.88 3.47
N PHE A 59 -5.46 -10.13 3.14
CA PHE A 59 -4.81 -10.47 1.88
C PHE A 59 -5.20 -11.84 1.37
N PHE A 60 -5.22 -11.99 0.04
CA PHE A 60 -5.58 -13.23 -0.65
C PHE A 60 -5.02 -13.24 -2.07
N VAL A 61 -5.04 -14.42 -2.70
CA VAL A 61 -4.83 -14.56 -4.14
C VAL A 61 -6.14 -14.99 -4.78
N ALA A 62 -6.59 -14.25 -5.81
CA ALA A 62 -7.66 -14.68 -6.69
C ALA A 62 -7.11 -15.12 -8.04
N ARG A 63 -7.84 -16.00 -8.73
CA ARG A 63 -7.48 -16.54 -10.03
C ARG A 63 -8.59 -16.30 -11.04
N HIS A 64 -8.19 -16.00 -12.27
CA HIS A 64 -9.04 -15.99 -13.44
C HIS A 64 -8.40 -16.85 -14.53
N PRO A 65 -9.10 -17.84 -15.12
CA PRO A 65 -8.49 -18.83 -16.01
C PRO A 65 -8.02 -18.25 -17.34
N ASN A 66 -8.72 -17.25 -17.90
CA ASN A 66 -8.42 -16.67 -19.22
C ASN A 66 -8.68 -15.16 -19.21
N LEU A 67 -7.91 -14.37 -18.45
CA LEU A 67 -8.12 -12.93 -18.36
C LEU A 67 -7.47 -12.20 -19.55
N ALA A 68 -8.29 -11.58 -20.38
CA ALA A 68 -7.86 -10.63 -21.39
C ALA A 68 -7.58 -9.25 -20.73
N LEU A 69 -6.42 -8.68 -21.02
CA LEU A 69 -6.13 -7.26 -20.74
C LEU A 69 -6.25 -6.46 -22.03
N SER A 70 -6.41 -5.14 -21.92
CA SER A 70 -6.79 -4.23 -23.01
C SER A 70 -5.93 -4.23 -24.28
N LYS A 71 -4.74 -4.82 -24.26
CA LYS A 71 -3.83 -4.93 -25.42
C LYS A 71 -3.24 -6.33 -25.60
N GLY A 72 -3.77 -7.37 -24.97
CA GLY A 72 -3.04 -8.65 -24.89
C GLY A 72 -3.88 -9.90 -24.90
N ASP A 73 -3.16 -11.01 -25.06
CA ASP A 73 -3.67 -12.37 -25.07
C ASP A 73 -4.37 -12.74 -23.75
N GLU A 74 -5.34 -13.65 -23.88
CA GLU A 74 -5.97 -14.31 -22.74
C GLU A 74 -4.92 -15.16 -22.01
N LYS A 75 -4.73 -14.85 -20.73
CA LYS A 75 -3.79 -15.58 -19.87
C LYS A 75 -4.48 -16.01 -18.57
N GLU A 76 -4.10 -17.18 -18.09
CA GLU A 76 -4.36 -17.52 -16.70
C GLU A 76 -3.71 -16.47 -15.81
N THR A 77 -4.50 -15.81 -14.98
CA THR A 77 -4.06 -14.66 -14.20
C THR A 77 -4.35 -14.87 -12.72
N TYR A 78 -3.33 -14.69 -11.90
CA TYR A 78 -3.42 -14.66 -10.45
C TYR A 78 -3.24 -13.23 -9.97
N VAL A 79 -4.11 -12.78 -9.07
CA VAL A 79 -4.05 -11.45 -8.46
C VAL A 79 -3.88 -11.61 -6.97
N PHE A 80 -2.71 -11.22 -6.44
CA PHE A 80 -2.55 -10.97 -5.03
C PHE A 80 -3.12 -9.60 -4.69
N ALA A 81 -4.08 -9.55 -3.78
CA ALA A 81 -4.65 -8.30 -3.29
C ALA A 81 -4.42 -8.18 -1.79
N VAL A 82 -3.92 -7.01 -1.35
CA VAL A 82 -3.75 -6.67 0.06
C VAL A 82 -4.44 -5.37 0.41
N ALA A 83 -5.11 -5.38 1.56
CA ALA A 83 -5.54 -4.20 2.29
C ALA A 83 -4.77 -4.14 3.60
N GLY A 84 -4.31 -2.94 3.94
CA GLY A 84 -3.81 -2.63 5.27
C GLY A 84 -4.65 -1.53 5.92
N SER A 85 -4.67 -1.55 7.25
CA SER A 85 -5.04 -0.46 8.17
C SER A 85 -6.50 -0.36 8.58
N VAL A 86 -6.80 -0.92 9.75
CA VAL A 86 -7.95 -0.50 10.57
C VAL A 86 -7.66 -0.40 12.07
N THR A 87 -6.37 -0.36 12.46
CA THR A 87 -6.00 -0.23 13.88
C THR A 87 -4.85 0.73 14.11
N ARG A 88 -4.82 1.31 15.32
CA ARG A 88 -3.72 2.14 15.83
C ARG A 88 -2.38 1.38 15.87
N TYR A 89 -2.40 0.04 15.94
CA TYR A 89 -1.17 -0.75 15.87
C TYR A 89 -0.61 -0.80 14.44
N ASN A 90 -1.43 -1.12 13.42
CA ASN A 90 -0.99 -1.08 12.03
C ASN A 90 -0.39 0.28 11.69
N TRP A 91 -1.03 1.31 12.22
CA TRP A 91 -0.54 2.68 12.15
C TRP A 91 0.85 2.83 12.78
N VAL A 92 0.99 2.69 14.10
CA VAL A 92 2.24 2.98 14.82
C VAL A 92 3.40 2.08 14.38
N VAL A 93 3.12 0.84 13.97
CA VAL A 93 4.16 -0.16 13.68
C VAL A 93 4.43 -0.33 12.20
N ASN A 94 3.41 -0.29 11.33
CA ASN A 94 3.57 -0.57 9.90
C ASN A 94 3.55 0.69 9.02
N ASN A 95 2.92 1.77 9.48
CA ASN A 95 2.81 3.02 8.71
C ASN A 95 3.70 4.15 9.23
N ALA A 96 3.82 4.28 10.56
CA ALA A 96 4.53 5.38 11.23
C ALA A 96 5.98 5.03 11.62
N ARG A 97 6.39 3.75 11.47
CA ARG A 97 7.80 3.34 11.58
C ARG A 97 8.60 3.73 10.35
N VAL A 98 8.50 5.01 9.99
CA VAL A 98 9.30 5.67 8.97
C VAL A 98 10.49 6.37 9.59
N ASP A 99 10.53 6.53 10.90
CA ASP A 99 11.66 6.98 11.71
C ASP A 99 12.83 5.99 11.74
N THR A 100 12.60 4.74 11.35
CA THR A 100 13.61 3.69 11.29
C THR A 100 13.51 2.94 9.97
N VAL A 101 14.64 2.50 9.43
CA VAL A 101 14.71 1.79 8.15
C VAL A 101 15.28 0.39 8.29
N VAL A 102 15.19 -0.38 7.22
CA VAL A 102 15.75 -1.72 7.05
C VAL A 102 16.54 -1.73 5.75
N ASP A 103 17.74 -2.31 5.77
CA ASP A 103 18.44 -2.64 4.53
C ASP A 103 17.71 -3.80 3.85
N PHE A 104 17.12 -3.51 2.68
CA PHE A 104 16.26 -4.42 1.96
C PHE A 104 17.01 -5.69 1.53
N HIS A 105 18.23 -5.55 1.02
CA HIS A 105 19.00 -6.70 0.53
C HIS A 105 19.52 -7.56 1.68
N GLU A 106 20.02 -6.94 2.77
CA GLU A 106 20.44 -7.69 3.95
C GLU A 106 19.29 -8.42 4.62
N TRP A 107 18.09 -7.85 4.62
CA TRP A 107 16.89 -8.55 5.08
C TRP A 107 16.54 -9.72 4.16
N LEU A 108 16.51 -9.53 2.83
CA LEU A 108 16.21 -10.61 1.91
C LEU A 108 17.22 -11.77 1.95
N LYS A 109 18.50 -11.50 2.22
CA LYS A 109 19.54 -12.54 2.44
C LYS A 109 19.23 -13.44 3.63
N GLN A 110 18.60 -12.89 4.68
CA GLN A 110 18.13 -13.68 5.83
C GLN A 110 16.86 -14.49 5.49
N GLY A 111 16.11 -14.04 4.49
CA GLY A 111 14.87 -14.64 4.00
C GLY A 111 13.68 -13.73 4.26
N ILE A 112 12.81 -13.55 3.27
CA ILE A 112 11.67 -12.61 3.35
C ILE A 112 10.64 -12.96 4.44
N THR A 113 10.60 -14.23 4.88
CA THR A 113 9.78 -14.70 6.00
C THR A 113 10.45 -14.50 7.36
N THR A 114 11.71 -14.06 7.41
CA THR A 114 12.37 -13.72 8.68
C THR A 114 11.98 -12.30 9.11
N PRO A 115 11.78 -12.05 10.43
CA PRO A 115 11.51 -10.70 10.91
C PRO A 115 12.63 -9.73 10.53
N PRO A 116 12.33 -8.57 9.90
CA PRO A 116 13.35 -7.60 9.53
C PRO A 116 13.99 -6.96 10.76
N ARG A 117 15.27 -6.60 10.63
CA ARG A 117 16.03 -5.92 11.70
C ARG A 117 16.21 -4.44 11.38
N PRO A 118 15.95 -3.54 12.34
CA PRO A 118 16.14 -2.11 12.13
C PRO A 118 17.61 -1.77 11.93
N VAL A 119 17.85 -0.79 11.06
CA VAL A 119 19.14 -0.09 10.92
C VAL A 119 19.00 1.24 11.65
N ILE A 120 19.73 1.40 12.76
CA ILE A 120 19.62 2.55 13.68
C ILE A 120 20.43 3.74 13.16
N SER A 121 21.41 3.51 12.29
CA SER A 121 22.18 4.54 11.61
C SER A 121 22.53 4.04 10.22
N PRO A 122 21.72 4.39 9.20
CA PRO A 122 22.05 4.12 7.80
C PRO A 122 23.44 4.64 7.48
N ASP A 123 24.19 3.93 6.63
CA ASP A 123 25.53 4.37 6.25
C ASP A 123 25.41 5.73 5.54
N PRO A 124 26.02 6.80 6.09
CA PRO A 124 25.95 8.12 5.47
C PRO A 124 26.88 8.25 4.26
N ASP A 125 27.78 7.28 4.01
CA ASP A 125 28.69 7.35 2.87
C ASP A 125 27.93 7.15 1.55
N PRO A 126 27.83 8.17 0.69
CA PRO A 126 27.16 8.04 -0.61
C PRO A 126 27.85 7.03 -1.55
N LYS A 127 29.05 6.55 -1.23
CA LYS A 127 29.73 5.46 -1.96
C LYS A 127 29.20 4.08 -1.58
N ASN A 128 28.59 3.94 -0.40
CA ASN A 128 27.93 2.72 0.06
C ASN A 128 26.44 2.86 -0.22
N VAL A 129 26.07 2.55 -1.47
CA VAL A 129 24.72 2.73 -1.98
C VAL A 129 23.82 1.61 -1.46
N HIS A 130 23.18 1.84 -0.32
CA HIS A 130 22.25 0.89 0.31
C HIS A 130 20.80 1.12 -0.13
N CYS A 131 20.07 0.02 -0.32
CA CYS A 131 18.65 0.03 -0.62
C CYS A 131 17.85 -0.03 0.69
N TYR A 132 17.36 1.11 1.16
CA TYR A 132 16.62 1.19 2.42
C TYR A 132 15.11 1.32 2.20
N ILE A 133 14.34 0.61 3.03
CA ILE A 133 12.87 0.77 3.15
C ILE A 133 12.49 1.08 4.59
N SER A 134 11.33 1.71 4.79
CA SER A 134 10.79 1.90 6.15
C SER A 134 10.64 0.56 6.88
N LEU A 135 11.00 0.53 8.18
CA LEU A 135 10.82 -0.64 9.02
C LEU A 135 9.35 -1.09 9.05
N GLY A 136 8.42 -0.12 9.03
CA GLY A 136 7.00 -0.43 9.00
C GLY A 136 6.56 -1.22 7.76
N THR A 137 7.04 -0.82 6.58
CA THR A 137 6.76 -1.55 5.34
C THR A 137 7.39 -2.94 5.38
N ALA A 138 8.65 -3.06 5.83
CA ALA A 138 9.34 -4.34 5.95
C ALA A 138 8.59 -5.31 6.88
N LEU A 139 8.15 -4.83 8.06
CA LEU A 139 7.35 -5.62 9.00
C LEU A 139 5.99 -6.02 8.41
N GLY A 140 5.36 -5.14 7.63
CA GLY A 140 4.13 -5.46 6.91
C GLY A 140 4.34 -6.60 5.92
N VAL A 141 5.34 -6.49 5.03
CA VAL A 141 5.66 -7.52 4.04
C VAL A 141 6.07 -8.83 4.67
N HIS A 142 6.89 -8.82 5.72
CA HIS A 142 7.23 -10.00 6.50
C HIS A 142 5.96 -10.76 6.94
N ARG A 143 4.93 -10.06 7.43
CA ARG A 143 3.66 -10.69 7.84
C ARG A 143 2.90 -11.27 6.65
N LEU A 144 2.86 -10.58 5.51
CA LEU A 144 2.23 -11.10 4.30
C LEU A 144 2.90 -12.41 3.82
N CYS A 145 4.21 -12.54 4.04
CA CYS A 145 4.95 -13.73 3.66
C CYS A 145 4.86 -14.88 4.69
N ALA A 146 4.92 -14.56 6.00
CA ALA A 146 5.05 -15.55 7.07
C ALA A 146 3.71 -16.01 7.66
N VAL A 147 2.65 -15.20 7.56
CA VAL A 147 1.33 -15.60 8.08
C VAL A 147 0.60 -16.42 7.03
N THR A 148 0.31 -17.68 7.36
CA THR A 148 -0.29 -18.65 6.45
C THR A 148 -1.81 -18.64 6.53
N PRO A 149 -2.51 -19.12 5.49
CA PRO A 149 -3.96 -19.28 5.55
C PRO A 149 -4.37 -20.23 6.67
N PRO A 150 -5.42 -19.90 7.45
CA PRO A 150 -5.93 -20.79 8.49
C PRO A 150 -6.48 -22.09 7.87
N SER A 151 -6.73 -23.10 8.72
CA SER A 151 -7.23 -24.41 8.29
C SER A 151 -8.56 -24.36 7.51
N SER A 152 -9.36 -23.31 7.72
CA SER A 152 -10.63 -23.05 7.04
C SER A 152 -10.48 -22.43 5.64
N ALA A 153 -9.33 -21.82 5.34
CA ALA A 153 -9.08 -21.08 4.11
C ALA A 153 -8.46 -21.96 3.00
N VAL A 154 -8.42 -21.41 1.77
CA VAL A 154 -7.82 -22.09 0.62
C VAL A 154 -6.29 -22.15 0.78
N LYS A 155 -5.71 -23.35 0.57
CA LYS A 155 -4.27 -23.66 0.76
C LYS A 155 -3.79 -23.41 2.21
N PRO A 156 -4.39 -24.08 3.21
CA PRO A 156 -4.07 -23.87 4.61
C PRO A 156 -2.60 -24.19 4.92
N GLY A 157 -1.97 -23.39 5.77
CA GLY A 157 -0.59 -23.61 6.23
C GLY A 157 0.50 -23.37 5.19
N VAL A 158 0.17 -22.94 3.95
CA VAL A 158 1.16 -22.67 2.90
C VAL A 158 1.58 -21.20 2.94
N GLU A 159 2.85 -20.93 3.24
CA GLU A 159 3.43 -19.58 3.16
C GLU A 159 3.37 -19.01 1.75
N LEU A 160 3.20 -17.69 1.63
CA LEU A 160 3.02 -17.04 0.33
C LEU A 160 4.22 -17.23 -0.62
N PRO A 161 5.49 -17.09 -0.19
CA PRO A 161 6.63 -17.37 -1.07
C PRO A 161 6.64 -18.83 -1.57
N SER A 162 6.31 -19.77 -0.69
CA SER A 162 6.22 -21.21 -1.03
C SER A 162 5.07 -21.51 -1.99
N TYR A 163 3.93 -20.80 -1.86
CA TYR A 163 2.82 -20.90 -2.80
C TYR A 163 3.26 -20.52 -4.21
N TRP A 164 3.95 -19.38 -4.38
CA TRP A 164 4.45 -18.95 -5.70
C TRP A 164 5.55 -19.85 -6.25
N ALA A 165 6.49 -20.28 -5.40
CA ALA A 165 7.59 -21.15 -5.80
C ALA A 165 7.11 -22.56 -6.21
N GLY A 166 5.95 -22.99 -5.72
CA GLY A 166 5.34 -24.28 -6.01
C GLY A 166 4.62 -24.38 -7.37
N PHE A 167 4.57 -23.31 -8.16
CA PHE A 167 3.93 -23.34 -9.48
C PHE A 167 4.74 -24.17 -10.50
N PRO A 168 4.08 -24.80 -11.48
CA PRO A 168 4.77 -25.30 -12.66
C PRO A 168 5.33 -24.12 -13.46
N GLU A 169 6.41 -24.37 -14.22
CA GLU A 169 6.89 -23.38 -15.18
C GLU A 169 5.81 -23.13 -16.23
N SER A 170 5.35 -21.88 -16.32
CA SER A 170 4.29 -21.51 -17.25
C SER A 170 4.57 -20.15 -17.88
N PRO A 171 4.91 -20.10 -19.18
CA PRO A 171 5.06 -18.84 -19.89
C PRO A 171 3.72 -18.12 -20.12
N ASN A 172 2.59 -18.81 -19.89
CA ASN A 172 1.25 -18.28 -20.11
C ASN A 172 0.50 -17.88 -18.83
N THR A 173 1.14 -17.98 -17.67
CA THR A 173 0.54 -17.52 -16.40
C THR A 173 1.03 -16.12 -16.06
N ARG A 174 0.09 -15.24 -15.72
CA ARG A 174 0.29 -13.86 -15.30
C ARG A 174 0.09 -13.73 -13.79
N VAL A 175 0.93 -12.95 -13.14
CA VAL A 175 0.81 -12.61 -11.72
C VAL A 175 0.66 -11.10 -11.61
N ILE A 176 -0.34 -10.63 -10.86
CA ILE A 176 -0.56 -9.22 -10.58
C ILE A 176 -0.56 -9.03 -9.07
N ILE A 177 0.27 -8.11 -8.57
CA ILE A 177 0.33 -7.76 -7.16
C ILE A 177 -0.26 -6.36 -6.98
N THR A 178 -1.31 -6.23 -6.18
CA THR A 178 -2.05 -4.96 -6.03
C THR A 178 -2.44 -4.67 -4.59
N GLY A 179 -2.62 -3.38 -4.32
CA GLY A 179 -3.12 -2.86 -3.06
C GLY A 179 -3.40 -1.37 -3.16
N HIS A 180 -4.08 -0.85 -2.13
CA HIS A 180 -4.48 0.54 -2.01
C HIS A 180 -3.99 1.12 -0.68
N SER A 181 -3.70 2.41 -0.60
CA SER A 181 -3.20 3.06 0.62
C SER A 181 -1.89 2.40 1.10
N LEU A 182 -1.78 2.03 2.38
CA LEU A 182 -0.69 1.17 2.88
C LEU A 182 -0.53 -0.10 2.02
N GLY A 183 -1.63 -0.71 1.59
CA GLY A 183 -1.60 -1.90 0.74
C GLY A 183 -0.81 -1.70 -0.55
N ALA A 184 -0.72 -0.47 -1.08
CA ALA A 184 0.07 -0.18 -2.27
C ALA A 184 1.59 -0.18 -1.99
N ALA A 185 2.01 0.36 -0.85
CA ALA A 185 3.40 0.27 -0.39
C ALA A 185 3.80 -1.19 -0.12
N LEU A 186 2.91 -1.94 0.55
CA LEU A 186 3.11 -3.37 0.82
C LEU A 186 3.15 -4.20 -0.46
N ALA A 187 2.21 -4.01 -1.38
CA ALA A 187 2.16 -4.73 -2.66
C ALA A 187 3.42 -4.49 -3.50
N SER A 188 3.87 -3.25 -3.60
CA SER A 188 5.07 -2.89 -4.36
C SER A 188 6.33 -3.54 -3.77
N THR A 189 6.47 -3.47 -2.46
CA THR A 189 7.62 -4.04 -1.74
C THR A 189 7.60 -5.57 -1.75
N LEU A 190 6.42 -6.16 -1.59
CA LEU A 190 6.21 -7.61 -1.67
C LEU A 190 6.56 -8.13 -3.06
N ALA A 191 6.10 -7.48 -4.13
CA ALA A 191 6.39 -7.90 -5.50
C ALA A 191 7.91 -7.93 -5.75
N LEU A 192 8.61 -6.86 -5.35
CA LEU A 192 10.06 -6.79 -5.47
C LEU A 192 10.76 -7.83 -4.60
N GLY A 193 10.32 -8.01 -3.35
CA GLY A 193 10.89 -8.99 -2.44
C GLY A 193 10.72 -10.44 -2.92
N LEU A 194 9.56 -10.80 -3.44
CA LEU A 194 9.29 -12.13 -4.02
C LEU A 194 10.10 -12.36 -5.30
N LEU A 195 10.31 -11.33 -6.11
CA LEU A 195 11.17 -11.41 -7.30
C LEU A 195 12.64 -11.63 -6.90
N GLU A 196 13.18 -10.78 -6.02
CA GLU A 196 14.59 -10.83 -5.60
C GLU A 196 14.92 -12.10 -4.78
N SER A 197 13.95 -12.63 -4.02
CA SER A 197 14.07 -13.92 -3.31
C SER A 197 13.82 -15.14 -4.20
N ARG A 198 13.57 -14.95 -5.50
CA ARG A 198 13.29 -16.00 -6.49
C ARG A 198 12.03 -16.82 -6.23
N ALA A 199 11.11 -16.34 -5.39
CA ALA A 199 9.79 -16.96 -5.20
C ALA A 199 8.98 -16.98 -6.50
N PHE A 200 9.21 -16.01 -7.40
CA PHE A 200 8.61 -15.98 -8.73
C PHE A 200 9.42 -16.68 -9.84
N SER A 201 10.39 -17.54 -9.50
CA SER A 201 11.28 -18.20 -10.49
C SER A 201 10.55 -19.05 -11.55
N LYS A 202 9.26 -19.34 -11.35
CA LYS A 202 8.40 -20.13 -12.26
C LYS A 202 7.61 -19.29 -13.26
N PHE A 203 7.68 -17.97 -13.14
CA PHE A 203 6.99 -17.03 -14.02
C PHE A 203 8.01 -16.25 -14.86
N LEU A 204 7.63 -15.92 -16.10
CA LEU A 204 8.41 -14.96 -16.88
C LEU A 204 8.35 -13.58 -16.19
N PRO A 205 9.48 -12.85 -16.05
CA PRO A 205 9.47 -11.53 -15.43
C PRO A 205 8.46 -10.55 -16.06
N SER A 206 8.27 -10.63 -17.39
CA SER A 206 7.29 -9.82 -18.12
C SER A 206 5.82 -10.13 -17.82
N ASN A 207 5.55 -11.28 -17.17
CA ASN A 207 4.22 -11.67 -16.73
C ASN A 207 3.93 -11.29 -15.26
N ILE A 208 4.90 -10.71 -14.54
CA ILE A 208 4.74 -10.26 -13.17
C ILE A 208 4.49 -8.75 -13.21
N LEU A 209 3.28 -8.34 -12.86
CA LEU A 209 2.83 -6.96 -12.90
C LEU A 209 2.54 -6.46 -11.49
N VAL A 210 2.77 -5.17 -11.27
CA VAL A 210 2.39 -4.49 -10.03
C VAL A 210 1.39 -3.39 -10.36
N TYR A 211 0.31 -3.32 -9.60
CA TYR A 211 -0.74 -2.29 -9.75
C TYR A 211 -1.04 -1.62 -8.41
N PRO A 212 -0.13 -0.80 -7.87
CA PRO A 212 -0.31 -0.10 -6.60
C PRO A 212 -1.07 1.23 -6.79
N THR A 213 -1.97 1.56 -5.85
CA THR A 213 -2.77 2.80 -5.91
C THR A 213 -2.73 3.57 -4.59
N ALA A 214 -2.61 4.90 -4.65
CA ALA A 214 -2.69 5.78 -3.48
C ALA A 214 -1.68 5.48 -2.35
N GLY A 215 -0.50 4.94 -2.68
CA GLY A 215 0.50 4.55 -1.69
C GLY A 215 1.49 5.67 -1.36
N PRO A 216 1.99 5.73 -0.11
CA PRO A 216 3.09 6.62 0.25
C PRO A 216 4.43 6.13 -0.33
N ALA A 217 5.46 6.98 -0.27
CA ALA A 217 6.84 6.62 -0.55
C ALA A 217 7.33 5.54 0.43
N ILE A 218 8.06 4.56 -0.10
CA ILE A 218 8.36 3.29 0.56
C ILE A 218 9.72 3.32 1.28
N GLY A 219 10.71 3.90 0.60
CA GLY A 219 12.12 3.85 0.94
C GLY A 219 12.91 4.94 0.23
N ASN A 220 14.22 4.79 0.18
CA ASN A 220 15.11 5.78 -0.42
C ASN A 220 15.13 5.72 -1.97
N LEU A 221 15.92 6.60 -2.58
CA LEU A 221 16.10 6.67 -4.03
C LEU A 221 16.57 5.34 -4.63
N GLU A 222 17.43 4.60 -3.93
CA GLU A 222 17.98 3.34 -4.42
C GLU A 222 16.92 2.24 -4.47
N PHE A 223 16.01 2.20 -3.50
CA PHE A 223 14.82 1.37 -3.60
C PHE A 223 13.95 1.77 -4.80
N ALA A 224 13.72 3.07 -5.01
CA ALA A 224 12.91 3.55 -6.14
C ALA A 224 13.54 3.17 -7.49
N LYS A 225 14.86 3.35 -7.66
CA LYS A 225 15.63 2.95 -8.85
C LYS A 225 15.55 1.43 -9.06
N LEU A 226 15.73 0.64 -8.00
CA LEU A 226 15.65 -0.82 -8.08
C LEU A 226 14.24 -1.28 -8.53
N PHE A 227 13.19 -0.71 -7.95
CA PHE A 227 11.81 -0.99 -8.36
C PHE A 227 11.59 -0.63 -9.84
N CYS A 228 12.01 0.57 -10.27
CA CYS A 228 11.90 1.01 -11.68
C CYS A 228 12.58 0.04 -12.65
N ASN A 229 13.76 -0.46 -12.27
CA ASN A 229 14.54 -1.38 -13.09
C ASN A 229 13.88 -2.76 -13.19
N ARG A 230 13.39 -3.30 -12.07
CA ARG A 230 12.75 -4.62 -12.03
C ARG A 230 11.34 -4.64 -12.60
N PHE A 231 10.63 -3.53 -12.47
CA PHE A 231 9.29 -3.35 -12.98
C PHE A 231 9.25 -2.07 -13.83
N PRO A 232 9.74 -2.12 -15.08
CA PRO A 232 9.61 -0.98 -15.98
C PRO A 232 8.14 -0.61 -16.18
N LYS A 233 7.83 0.68 -16.13
CA LYS A 233 6.46 1.20 -16.34
C LYS A 233 5.92 0.74 -17.69
N ILE A 234 4.71 0.20 -17.69
CA ILE A 234 4.01 -0.20 -18.91
C ILE A 234 2.87 0.80 -19.14
N PRO A 235 2.97 1.65 -20.18
CA PRO A 235 1.92 2.63 -20.46
C PRO A 235 0.68 1.97 -21.05
N GLY A 236 -0.48 2.55 -20.75
CA GLY A 236 -1.78 2.16 -21.29
C GLY A 236 -2.77 3.31 -21.19
N PRO A 237 -3.96 3.18 -21.79
CA PRO A 237 -4.96 4.24 -21.81
C PRO A 237 -5.59 4.43 -20.43
N GLY A 238 -5.74 5.70 -20.01
CA GLY A 238 -6.29 6.04 -18.70
C GLY A 238 -5.65 5.22 -17.57
N TYR A 239 -6.47 4.60 -16.72
CA TYR A 239 -5.99 3.86 -15.55
C TYR A 239 -5.24 2.56 -15.89
N GLN A 240 -5.22 2.10 -17.15
CA GLN A 240 -4.71 0.78 -17.52
C GLN A 240 -3.18 0.77 -17.68
N VAL A 241 -2.50 1.34 -16.70
CA VAL A 241 -1.04 1.43 -16.60
C VAL A 241 -0.53 0.38 -15.62
N TRP A 242 0.68 -0.13 -15.83
CA TRP A 242 1.25 -1.14 -14.93
C TRP A 242 2.64 -0.73 -14.46
N ASN A 243 3.07 -1.34 -13.36
CA ASN A 243 4.40 -1.15 -12.79
C ASN A 243 4.70 0.31 -12.42
N CYS A 244 3.68 1.02 -11.94
CA CYS A 244 3.81 2.37 -11.42
C CYS A 244 2.69 2.67 -10.41
N MET A 245 2.96 3.57 -9.47
CA MET A 245 1.94 4.06 -8.54
C MET A 245 0.90 4.90 -9.28
N LEU A 246 -0.38 4.55 -9.17
CA LEU A 246 -1.46 5.45 -9.57
C LEU A 246 -1.73 6.44 -8.43
N VAL A 247 -1.61 7.73 -8.70
CA VAL A 247 -1.57 8.79 -7.69
C VAL A 247 -2.60 9.88 -8.01
N ASN A 248 -3.48 10.17 -7.07
CA ASN A 248 -4.26 11.39 -7.06
C ASN A 248 -3.39 12.50 -6.45
N LEU A 249 -3.10 13.58 -7.18
CA LEU A 249 -2.31 14.69 -6.64
C LEU A 249 -3.02 15.42 -5.48
N ARG A 250 -4.33 15.26 -5.36
CA ARG A 250 -5.15 15.77 -4.24
C ARG A 250 -5.27 14.80 -3.06
N ASP A 251 -4.66 13.62 -3.12
CA ASP A 251 -4.64 12.68 -2.01
C ASP A 251 -3.39 12.90 -1.12
N PRO A 252 -3.53 13.27 0.15
CA PRO A 252 -2.40 13.48 1.05
C PRO A 252 -1.62 12.21 1.39
N VAL A 253 -2.21 11.02 1.26
CA VAL A 253 -1.48 9.77 1.55
C VAL A 253 -0.34 9.57 0.55
N SER A 254 -0.62 9.84 -0.72
CA SER A 254 0.35 9.77 -1.82
C SER A 254 1.45 10.85 -1.77
N GLN A 255 1.30 11.86 -0.90
CA GLN A 255 2.28 12.93 -0.68
C GLN A 255 3.34 12.55 0.38
N ALA A 256 3.03 11.61 1.28
CA ALA A 256 3.98 11.11 2.26
C ALA A 256 4.92 10.05 1.65
N TRP A 257 6.10 9.77 2.19
CA TRP A 257 6.81 10.43 3.29
C TRP A 257 7.97 11.32 2.80
N CYS A 258 7.99 11.67 1.50
CA CYS A 258 9.05 12.51 0.95
C CYS A 258 9.03 13.89 1.61
N THR A 259 10.16 14.30 2.20
CA THR A 259 10.30 15.59 2.89
C THR A 259 10.86 16.69 2.00
N SER A 260 11.38 16.34 0.81
CA SER A 260 12.08 17.24 -0.10
C SER A 260 11.24 17.54 -1.35
N ALA A 261 10.82 18.80 -1.49
CA ALA A 261 10.18 19.28 -2.71
C ALA A 261 11.15 19.36 -3.89
N LYS A 262 12.46 19.40 -3.63
CA LYS A 262 13.51 19.33 -4.67
C LYS A 262 13.59 17.92 -5.26
N VAL A 263 13.49 16.90 -4.41
CA VAL A 263 13.42 15.51 -4.86
C VAL A 263 12.08 15.28 -5.53
N SER A 264 10.94 15.34 -4.83
CA SER A 264 9.64 15.04 -5.46
C SER A 264 8.68 16.22 -5.39
N PRO A 265 8.73 17.18 -6.34
CA PRO A 265 7.94 18.41 -6.25
C PRO A 265 6.42 18.17 -6.24
N LYS A 266 5.95 17.12 -6.92
CA LYS A 266 4.52 16.76 -6.99
C LYS A 266 4.04 15.81 -5.90
N GLN A 267 4.96 15.16 -5.18
CA GLN A 267 4.66 14.12 -4.17
C GLN A 267 5.56 14.27 -2.95
N ASN A 268 5.28 15.29 -2.14
CA ASN A 268 6.01 15.52 -0.88
C ASN A 268 5.09 16.11 0.19
N LEU A 269 5.48 15.91 1.45
CA LEU A 269 4.70 16.32 2.62
C LEU A 269 4.35 17.82 2.63
N ASN A 270 5.19 18.68 2.04
CA ASN A 270 4.93 20.13 2.03
C ASN A 270 3.74 20.52 1.13
N ASN A 271 3.26 19.63 0.25
CA ASN A 271 2.09 19.87 -0.58
C ASN A 271 0.79 19.76 0.23
N ILE A 272 0.76 18.92 1.28
CA ILE A 272 -0.45 18.56 2.03
C ILE A 272 -1.23 19.77 2.56
N PRO A 273 -0.60 20.80 3.20
CA PRO A 273 -1.36 21.91 3.77
C PRO A 273 -2.11 22.77 2.72
N PHE A 274 -1.74 22.66 1.45
CA PHE A 274 -2.24 23.51 0.38
C PHE A 274 -3.15 22.77 -0.62
N LEU A 275 -3.39 21.46 -0.43
CA LEU A 275 -4.14 20.65 -1.40
C LEU A 275 -5.55 21.16 -1.69
N TYR A 276 -6.20 21.77 -0.69
CA TYR A 276 -7.62 22.13 -0.73
C TYR A 276 -7.90 23.62 -0.51
N GLY A 277 -6.88 24.48 -0.54
CA GLY A 277 -7.00 25.92 -0.30
C GLY A 277 -6.05 26.42 0.79
N ASP A 278 -6.50 27.40 1.56
CA ASP A 278 -5.68 28.01 2.61
C ASP A 278 -5.30 26.99 3.70
N PRO A 279 -4.05 27.03 4.20
CA PRO A 279 -3.60 26.09 5.22
C PRO A 279 -4.38 26.18 6.53
N ILE A 280 -4.80 25.02 7.02
CA ILE A 280 -5.38 24.87 8.36
C ILE A 280 -4.22 24.66 9.36
N PRO A 281 -4.12 25.46 10.44
CA PRO A 281 -2.98 25.41 11.37
C PRO A 281 -2.69 24.00 11.94
N GLU A 282 -3.73 23.24 12.27
CA GLU A 282 -3.60 21.88 12.78
C GLU A 282 -2.99 20.93 11.73
N ILE A 283 -3.35 21.09 10.45
CA ILE A 283 -2.80 20.30 9.35
C ILE A 283 -1.32 20.67 9.13
N VAL A 284 -0.98 21.96 9.17
CA VAL A 284 0.41 22.43 9.06
C VAL A 284 1.28 21.85 10.19
N LEU A 285 0.78 21.87 11.43
CA LEU A 285 1.49 21.29 12.57
C LEU A 285 1.70 19.78 12.38
N GLY A 286 0.65 19.08 11.95
CA GLY A 286 0.71 17.67 11.62
C GLY A 286 1.77 17.33 10.57
N VAL A 287 1.82 18.10 9.48
CA VAL A 287 2.80 17.91 8.40
C VAL A 287 4.22 18.11 8.92
N LYS A 288 4.44 19.11 9.77
CA LYS A 288 5.75 19.34 10.40
C LYS A 288 6.18 18.13 11.24
N MET A 289 5.28 17.53 12.01
CA MET A 289 5.58 16.33 12.81
C MET A 289 5.90 15.12 11.91
N GLY A 290 5.11 14.89 10.86
CA GLY A 290 5.38 13.84 9.89
C GLY A 290 6.75 13.98 9.20
N ARG A 291 7.18 15.22 8.92
CA ARG A 291 8.52 15.50 8.38
C ARG A 291 9.62 15.19 9.39
N ILE A 292 9.44 15.56 10.66
CA ILE A 292 10.39 15.25 11.73
C ILE A 292 10.58 13.74 11.85
N LEU A 293 9.48 12.97 11.88
CA LEU A 293 9.54 11.50 11.91
C LEU A 293 10.26 10.92 10.70
N ALA A 294 9.93 11.37 9.49
CA ALA A 294 10.61 10.91 8.29
C ALA A 294 12.11 11.25 8.30
N ASN A 295 12.51 12.40 8.84
CA ASN A 295 13.90 12.81 8.94
C ASN A 295 14.69 12.00 10.00
N TYR A 296 14.06 11.51 11.07
CA TYR A 296 14.72 10.62 12.04
C TYR A 296 15.29 9.33 11.41
N SER A 297 14.74 8.93 10.27
CA SER A 297 15.21 7.80 9.47
C SER A 297 16.61 7.99 8.89
N SER A 298 17.10 9.23 8.81
CA SER A 298 18.33 9.62 8.12
C SER A 298 18.37 9.27 6.62
N ILE A 299 17.22 8.99 5.99
CA ILE A 299 17.08 8.84 4.54
C ILE A 299 16.09 9.85 3.96
N ILE A 300 16.22 10.14 2.66
CA ILE A 300 15.19 10.85 1.91
C ILE A 300 14.26 9.82 1.27
N TYR A 301 13.04 9.73 1.81
CA TYR A 301 11.99 8.93 1.18
C TYR A 301 11.69 9.43 -0.23
N THR A 302 11.73 8.51 -1.19
CA THR A 302 11.60 8.81 -2.61
C THR A 302 10.46 7.97 -3.20
N PRO A 303 9.42 8.59 -3.79
CA PRO A 303 8.36 7.85 -4.46
C PRO A 303 8.92 6.99 -5.61
N ILE A 304 8.35 5.80 -5.81
CA ILE A 304 8.57 5.00 -7.03
C ILE A 304 7.94 5.69 -8.25
N GLN A 305 8.20 5.20 -9.47
CA GLN A 305 7.59 5.79 -10.67
C GLN A 305 6.06 5.83 -10.56
N ALA A 306 5.44 6.90 -11.08
CA ALA A 306 4.02 7.15 -10.91
C ALA A 306 3.29 7.52 -12.21
N VAL A 307 1.96 7.42 -12.15
CA VAL A 307 1.03 8.06 -13.06
C VAL A 307 0.09 8.93 -12.24
N TRP A 308 0.00 10.20 -12.63
CA TRP A 308 -0.77 11.18 -11.89
C TRP A 308 -2.12 11.46 -12.53
N PHE A 309 -3.11 11.68 -11.68
CA PHE A 309 -4.37 12.31 -12.02
C PHE A 309 -4.75 13.32 -10.94
N GLU A 310 -5.73 14.16 -11.25
CA GLU A 310 -6.32 15.07 -10.28
C GLU A 310 -7.77 14.68 -10.08
N GLY A 311 -8.12 14.30 -8.86
CA GLY A 311 -9.52 14.14 -8.47
C GLY A 311 -10.27 15.47 -8.55
N ALA A 312 -11.60 15.38 -8.58
CA ALA A 312 -12.46 16.55 -8.54
C ALA A 312 -12.13 17.41 -7.30
N PRO A 313 -11.92 18.73 -7.42
CA PRO A 313 -11.67 19.57 -6.25
C PRO A 313 -12.91 19.59 -5.32
N PRO A 314 -12.72 19.80 -4.00
CA PRO A 314 -13.84 19.94 -3.08
C PRO A 314 -14.70 21.16 -3.46
N ALA A 315 -16.01 21.10 -3.20
CA ALA A 315 -16.95 22.16 -3.54
C ALA A 315 -16.63 23.51 -2.86
N SER A 316 -16.03 23.46 -1.66
CA SER A 316 -15.54 24.62 -0.94
C SER A 316 -14.26 24.26 -0.17
N PRO A 317 -13.29 25.18 -0.03
CA PRO A 317 -12.13 24.98 0.82
C PRO A 317 -12.53 24.62 2.26
N PRO A 318 -11.87 23.62 2.89
CA PRO A 318 -12.11 23.32 4.29
C PRO A 318 -11.57 24.44 5.18
N THR A 319 -12.33 24.85 6.19
CA THR A 319 -11.88 25.83 7.20
C THR A 319 -11.60 25.16 8.55
N THR A 320 -11.96 23.89 8.69
CA THR A 320 -11.75 23.10 9.90
C THR A 320 -11.04 21.80 9.57
N ARG A 321 -10.30 21.29 10.56
CA ARG A 321 -9.67 19.97 10.48
C ARG A 321 -10.67 18.87 10.08
N LYS A 322 -11.89 18.86 10.63
CA LYS A 322 -12.90 17.84 10.30
C LYS A 322 -13.25 17.87 8.80
N GLN A 323 -13.53 19.05 8.25
CA GLN A 323 -13.84 19.19 6.82
C GLN A 323 -12.66 18.76 5.94
N PHE A 324 -11.42 19.09 6.34
CA PHE A 324 -10.24 18.62 5.63
C PHE A 324 -10.21 17.09 5.59
N LEU A 325 -10.42 16.42 6.72
CA LEU A 325 -10.42 14.95 6.79
C LEU A 325 -11.56 14.30 6.00
N ASP A 326 -12.75 14.92 6.00
CA ASP A 326 -13.88 14.44 5.19
C ASP A 326 -13.53 14.47 3.68
N ILE A 327 -12.82 15.52 3.22
CA ILE A 327 -12.34 15.64 1.82
C ILE A 327 -11.25 14.60 1.52
N VAL A 328 -10.35 14.32 2.48
CA VAL A 328 -9.30 13.31 2.28
C VAL A 328 -9.90 11.97 1.92
N TRP A 329 -10.97 11.55 2.59
CA TRP A 329 -11.63 10.28 2.27
C TRP A 329 -12.11 10.23 0.82
N GLU A 330 -12.75 11.30 0.35
CA GLU A 330 -13.20 11.42 -1.03
C GLU A 330 -12.02 11.32 -2.01
N GLN A 331 -10.93 12.05 -1.75
CA GLN A 331 -9.75 12.06 -2.63
C GLN A 331 -8.96 10.75 -2.61
N HIS A 332 -8.88 10.11 -1.44
CA HIS A 332 -8.10 8.90 -1.24
C HIS A 332 -8.82 7.66 -1.77
N SER A 333 -10.16 7.59 -1.66
CA SER A 333 -10.94 6.41 -2.08
C SER A 333 -11.86 6.68 -3.27
N GLU A 334 -12.79 7.62 -3.15
CA GLU A 334 -13.88 7.79 -4.13
C GLU A 334 -13.37 8.23 -5.51
N GLU A 335 -12.39 9.14 -5.57
CA GLU A 335 -11.79 9.58 -6.83
C GLU A 335 -11.09 8.44 -7.58
N PHE A 336 -10.48 7.49 -6.85
CA PHE A 336 -9.92 6.28 -7.45
C PHE A 336 -11.02 5.35 -7.98
N LEU A 337 -12.12 5.18 -7.26
CA LEU A 337 -13.25 4.37 -7.73
C LEU A 337 -13.88 4.97 -9.00
N LYS A 338 -14.01 6.30 -9.06
CA LYS A 338 -14.46 7.05 -10.24
C LYS A 338 -13.51 6.82 -11.43
N LEU A 339 -12.19 6.99 -11.22
CA LEU A 339 -11.17 6.77 -12.25
C LEU A 339 -11.17 5.34 -12.78
N LEU A 340 -11.24 4.35 -11.88
CA LEU A 340 -11.25 2.92 -12.20
C LEU A 340 -12.60 2.42 -12.74
N LYS A 341 -13.62 3.30 -12.79
CA LYS A 341 -14.98 3.00 -13.25
C LYS A 341 -15.63 1.83 -12.47
N VAL A 342 -15.32 1.72 -11.18
CA VAL A 342 -15.89 0.70 -10.29
C VAL A 342 -17.24 1.22 -9.77
N LYS A 343 -18.32 0.47 -10.01
CA LYS A 343 -19.66 0.84 -9.53
C LYS A 343 -19.80 0.57 -8.03
N SER A 344 -20.26 1.56 -7.27
CA SER A 344 -20.50 1.48 -5.81
C SER A 344 -21.40 0.32 -5.36
N ALA A 345 -22.33 -0.14 -6.21
CA ALA A 345 -23.19 -1.30 -5.92
C ALA A 345 -22.42 -2.63 -5.74
N GLN A 346 -21.21 -2.76 -6.29
CA GLN A 346 -20.34 -3.94 -6.05
C GLN A 346 -19.70 -3.93 -4.65
N VAL A 347 -19.77 -2.80 -3.93
CA VAL A 347 -19.16 -2.59 -2.59
C VAL A 347 -20.18 -2.83 -1.46
N GLN A 348 -21.47 -2.61 -1.71
CA GLN A 348 -22.55 -2.71 -0.72
C GLN A 348 -22.83 -4.13 -0.19
N VAL A 349 -22.19 -5.16 -0.73
CA VAL A 349 -22.71 -6.52 -0.59
C VAL A 349 -22.55 -7.09 0.83
N LEU A 350 -21.67 -6.57 1.69
CA LEU A 350 -21.15 -7.38 2.81
C LEU A 350 -20.93 -6.59 4.12
N SER A 351 -21.97 -5.92 4.63
CA SER A 351 -21.92 -5.37 5.99
C SER A 351 -21.99 -6.50 7.04
N GLY A 352 -21.04 -6.50 7.99
CA GLY A 352 -20.97 -7.47 9.10
C GLY A 352 -22.18 -7.45 10.05
N GLU A 353 -23.07 -6.45 9.90
CA GLU A 353 -24.28 -6.28 10.69
C GLU A 353 -25.21 -7.49 10.59
N LYS A 354 -25.30 -8.13 9.41
CA LYS A 354 -26.08 -9.36 9.21
C LYS A 354 -25.51 -10.57 9.97
N MET A 355 -24.30 -10.46 10.51
CA MET A 355 -23.61 -11.49 11.30
C MET A 355 -23.45 -11.09 12.77
N GLY A 356 -24.09 -10.01 13.22
CA GLY A 356 -24.09 -9.58 14.63
C GLY A 356 -22.82 -8.87 15.09
N LEU A 357 -21.92 -8.48 14.17
CA LEU A 357 -20.68 -7.76 14.49
C LEU A 357 -20.88 -6.25 14.39
N GLN A 358 -20.18 -5.52 15.27
CA GLN A 358 -20.20 -4.05 15.28
C GLN A 358 -19.43 -3.49 14.09
N THR A 359 -19.95 -2.40 13.52
CA THR A 359 -19.29 -1.60 12.49
C THR A 359 -18.54 -0.43 13.11
N MET A 360 -17.49 0.05 12.44
CA MET A 360 -16.80 1.29 12.81
C MET A 360 -17.62 2.52 12.47
N SER A 361 -17.54 3.54 13.32
CA SER A 361 -18.02 4.88 12.97
C SER A 361 -17.13 5.53 11.91
N THR A 362 -17.66 6.49 11.15
CA THR A 362 -16.90 7.27 10.15
C THR A 362 -15.63 7.89 10.75
N MET A 363 -15.70 8.37 11.99
CA MET A 363 -14.54 8.94 12.69
C MET A 363 -13.47 7.90 13.00
N GLU A 364 -13.87 6.68 13.39
CA GLU A 364 -12.93 5.57 13.61
C GLU A 364 -12.26 5.15 12.30
N ILE A 365 -13.02 5.07 11.20
CA ILE A 365 -12.49 4.76 9.87
C ILE A 365 -11.47 5.82 9.43
N THR A 366 -11.81 7.09 9.60
CA THR A 366 -10.97 8.23 9.22
C THR A 366 -9.68 8.29 10.05
N CYS A 367 -9.77 8.03 11.36
CA CYS A 367 -8.60 7.97 12.24
C CYS A 367 -7.69 6.75 11.96
N CYS A 368 -8.14 5.77 11.19
CA CYS A 368 -7.33 4.63 10.78
C CYS A 368 -6.53 4.88 9.49
N GLU A 369 -6.74 6.02 8.81
CA GLU A 369 -5.96 6.35 7.62
C GLU A 369 -4.55 6.84 7.98
N PRO A 370 -3.49 6.32 7.33
CA PRO A 370 -2.13 6.42 7.84
C PRO A 370 -1.62 7.85 8.04
N VAL A 371 -1.50 8.62 6.96
CA VAL A 371 -0.92 9.97 7.01
C VAL A 371 -1.78 10.89 7.87
N ILE A 372 -3.08 10.63 7.91
CA ILE A 372 -4.05 11.42 8.65
C ILE A 372 -3.86 11.33 10.15
N ALA A 373 -3.54 10.16 10.72
CA ALA A 373 -3.38 10.01 12.16
C ALA A 373 -2.15 10.75 12.72
N GLU A 374 -1.04 10.82 11.96
CA GLU A 374 0.16 11.59 12.36
C GLU A 374 -0.08 13.10 12.29
N LEU A 375 -0.95 13.55 11.37
CA LEU A 375 -1.37 14.95 11.36
C LEU A 375 -2.07 15.39 12.66
N LEU A 376 -2.39 14.43 13.55
CA LEU A 376 -3.18 14.62 14.77
C LEU A 376 -2.36 14.54 16.06
N VAL A 377 -1.05 14.23 16.01
CA VAL A 377 -0.22 14.00 17.21
C VAL A 377 0.85 15.10 17.37
N GLN A 378 0.84 15.80 18.51
CA GLN A 378 1.93 16.67 19.00
C GLN A 378 3.01 15.76 19.63
N THR A 379 4.33 15.89 19.43
CA THR A 379 5.23 16.96 19.92
C THR A 379 6.69 16.75 19.43
N GLU A 380 7.37 17.88 19.17
CA GLU A 380 8.81 18.23 19.41
C GLU A 380 10.00 17.77 18.51
N THR A 381 10.63 18.80 17.92
CA THR A 381 12.06 19.05 17.55
C THR A 381 12.64 18.68 16.15
N GLN A 382 13.42 19.64 15.61
CA GLN A 382 13.88 19.83 14.21
C GLN A 382 15.33 19.35 13.95
N GLN A 383 15.69 19.00 12.69
CA GLN A 383 16.88 19.51 11.94
C GLN A 383 17.01 19.01 10.46
N ASP A 384 18.01 19.56 9.75
CA ASP A 384 18.22 19.98 8.34
C ASP A 384 18.21 18.98 7.16
N GLU A 385 18.07 19.56 5.94
CA GLU A 385 17.99 18.94 4.61
C GLU A 385 19.36 18.75 3.91
N GLY A 386 19.59 17.59 3.28
CA GLY A 386 20.74 17.29 2.41
C GLY A 386 20.37 17.22 0.91
N ASP A 387 21.32 17.51 0.03
CA ASP A 387 21.13 17.66 -1.42
C ASP A 387 21.40 16.35 -2.21
N VAL A 388 20.40 15.86 -2.95
CA VAL A 388 20.48 14.64 -3.81
C VAL A 388 19.81 14.84 -5.18
N SER A 389 19.74 16.07 -5.71
CA SER A 389 18.78 16.38 -6.79
C SER A 389 19.09 15.83 -8.19
N GLY A 390 20.35 15.54 -8.53
CA GLY A 390 20.73 15.14 -9.89
C GLY A 390 20.21 13.76 -10.31
N ASP A 391 20.08 12.83 -9.36
CA ASP A 391 19.79 11.43 -9.66
C ASP A 391 18.29 11.10 -9.70
N TYR A 392 17.43 11.96 -9.14
CA TYR A 392 15.98 11.73 -9.14
C TYR A 392 15.31 12.07 -10.48
N GLU A 393 15.90 12.95 -11.29
CA GLU A 393 15.35 13.35 -12.59
C GLU A 393 15.01 12.15 -13.47
N HIS A 394 15.80 11.06 -13.38
CA HIS A 394 15.53 9.82 -14.11
C HIS A 394 14.26 9.09 -13.64
N VAL A 395 14.01 8.99 -12.33
CA VAL A 395 12.77 8.36 -11.80
C VAL A 395 11.55 9.26 -12.08
N GLN A 396 11.73 10.58 -11.99
CA GLN A 396 10.69 11.54 -12.35
C GLN A 396 10.36 11.51 -13.84
N ALA A 397 11.34 11.34 -14.72
CA ALA A 397 11.14 11.23 -16.17
C ALA A 397 10.30 10.00 -16.56
N LEU A 398 10.32 8.93 -15.73
CA LEU A 398 9.43 7.78 -15.90
C LEU A 398 7.99 8.07 -15.44
N SER A 399 7.79 9.14 -14.68
CA SER A 399 6.49 9.55 -14.15
C SER A 399 5.80 10.56 -15.07
N GLY A 400 4.47 10.52 -15.16
CA GLY A 400 3.72 11.36 -16.10
C GLY A 400 2.22 11.40 -15.81
N GLY A 401 1.49 12.30 -16.47
CA GLY A 401 0.03 12.34 -16.37
C GLY A 401 -0.63 11.16 -17.09
N LEU A 402 -1.90 10.89 -16.76
CA LEU A 402 -2.73 10.00 -17.58
C LEU A 402 -2.83 10.56 -19.01
N THR A 403 -2.70 9.69 -20.00
CA THR A 403 -3.00 10.01 -21.39
C THR A 403 -4.43 9.59 -21.70
N ASP A 404 -5.18 10.48 -22.34
CA ASP A 404 -6.60 10.28 -22.72
C ASP A 404 -6.82 9.05 -23.63
#